data_AF-A0A9P1DZW9-F1
#
_entry.id   AF-A0A9P1DZW9-F1
#
_cell.length_a   1.000
_cell.length_b   1.000
_cell.length_c   1.000
_cell.angle_alpha   90.00
_cell.angle_beta   90.00
_cell.angle_gamma   90.00
#
_symmetry.space_group_name_H-M   'P 1'
#
loop_
_entity.id
_entity.type
_entity.pdbx_description
1 polymer ?
#
loop_
_entity_poly.entity_id
_entity_poly.type
_entity_poly.pdbx_seq_one_letter_code
_entity_poly.pdbx_strand_id
1 'polypeptide(L)'
;MVRAMKRRQLKITDLNYDVLKHVIYHVAKSSDGAKSFCRAISVCRLFKELADDRDILKVVTFDDIKLSFIHESFWLPTGLLCTCVGAANWSATDKITDYAEMLNGAHKDLKRDMLRARVVLIAKNIDIRIANTRARKKALDAAIDGCMKVCEVADAQIQKLEQFLLMLKAAQKTLNAQLLHNE
;
A
#
# COMPACT_ATOMS: atom_id res chain seq x y z
N MET A 1 -51.74 -36.76 -11.85
CA MET A 1 -50.29 -36.42 -11.77
C MET A 1 -50.14 -34.94 -11.46
N VAL A 2 -49.79 -34.60 -10.22
CA VAL A 2 -49.49 -33.21 -9.84
C VAL A 2 -48.01 -32.97 -10.11
N ARG A 3 -47.69 -32.10 -11.07
CA ARG A 3 -46.31 -31.64 -11.31
C ARG A 3 -45.86 -30.84 -10.09
N ALA A 4 -44.89 -31.34 -9.33
CA ALA A 4 -44.21 -30.56 -8.32
C ALA A 4 -43.51 -29.36 -9.00
N MET A 5 -44.04 -28.16 -8.81
CA MET A 5 -43.33 -26.93 -9.17
C MET A 5 -42.07 -26.86 -8.30
N LYS A 6 -40.89 -27.05 -8.90
CA LYS A 6 -39.62 -26.73 -8.24
C LYS A 6 -39.66 -25.24 -7.85
N ARG A 7 -39.75 -24.95 -6.55
CA ARG A 7 -39.56 -23.59 -6.03
C ARG A 7 -38.19 -23.10 -6.52
N ARG A 8 -38.16 -22.05 -7.33
CA ARG A 8 -36.92 -21.37 -7.73
C ARG A 8 -36.23 -20.92 -6.45
N GLN A 9 -35.00 -21.38 -6.23
CA GLN A 9 -34.20 -20.95 -5.10
C GLN A 9 -33.74 -19.52 -5.38
N LEU A 10 -34.30 -18.57 -4.62
CA LEU A 10 -33.94 -17.15 -4.74
C LEU A 10 -32.50 -16.96 -4.24
N LYS A 11 -31.70 -16.25 -5.03
CA LYS A 11 -30.32 -15.88 -4.70
C LYS A 11 -30.30 -14.48 -4.10
N ILE A 12 -29.25 -14.17 -3.35
CA ILE A 12 -29.05 -12.80 -2.81
C ILE A 12 -29.06 -11.74 -3.92
N THR A 13 -28.57 -12.09 -5.11
CA THR A 13 -28.55 -11.23 -6.30
C THR A 13 -29.92 -10.94 -6.90
N ASP A 14 -30.98 -11.65 -6.46
CA ASP A 14 -32.35 -11.42 -6.89
C ASP A 14 -33.03 -10.31 -6.06
N LEU A 15 -32.34 -9.77 -5.04
CA LEU A 15 -32.81 -8.65 -4.23
C LEU A 15 -32.73 -7.33 -5.02
N ASN A 16 -33.57 -6.37 -4.60
CA ASN A 16 -33.52 -5.01 -5.12
C ASN A 16 -32.15 -4.36 -4.84
N TYR A 17 -31.70 -3.54 -5.77
CA TYR A 17 -30.45 -2.79 -5.70
C TYR A 17 -30.24 -2.04 -4.38
N ASP A 18 -31.26 -1.39 -3.83
CA ASP A 18 -31.16 -0.64 -2.57
C ASP A 18 -30.90 -1.57 -1.38
N VAL A 19 -31.48 -2.77 -1.41
CA VAL A 19 -31.25 -3.79 -0.40
C VAL A 19 -29.83 -4.33 -0.53
N LEU A 20 -29.33 -4.53 -1.76
CA LEU A 20 -27.95 -4.93 -2.00
C LEU A 20 -26.96 -3.86 -1.53
N LYS A 21 -27.23 -2.57 -1.78
CA LYS A 21 -26.45 -1.43 -1.28
C LYS A 21 -26.43 -1.43 0.25
N HIS A 22 -27.56 -1.71 0.89
CA HIS A 22 -27.62 -1.77 2.35
C HIS A 22 -26.83 -2.95 2.93
N VAL A 23 -26.90 -4.13 2.30
CA VAL A 23 -26.11 -5.30 2.70
C VAL A 23 -24.62 -5.00 2.63
N ILE A 24 -24.14 -4.51 1.48
CA ILE A 24 -22.71 -4.26 1.29
C ILE A 24 -22.21 -3.11 2.18
N TYR A 25 -23.05 -2.11 2.49
CA TYR A 25 -22.74 -1.06 3.46
C TYR A 25 -22.42 -1.64 4.85
N HIS A 26 -23.24 -2.58 5.34
CA HIS A 26 -23.00 -3.23 6.63
C HIS A 26 -21.78 -4.17 6.60
N VAL A 27 -21.53 -4.82 5.45
CA VAL A 27 -20.30 -5.59 5.26
C VAL A 27 -19.07 -4.69 5.37
N ALA A 28 -19.08 -3.53 4.69
CA ALA A 28 -18.00 -2.55 4.72
C ALA A 28 -17.75 -1.97 6.11
N LYS A 29 -18.83 -1.74 6.89
CA LYS A 29 -18.76 -1.19 8.25
C LYS A 29 -18.40 -2.21 9.33
N SER A 30 -18.39 -3.51 9.02
CA SER A 30 -18.10 -4.57 9.99
C SER A 30 -16.69 -4.48 10.59
N SER A 31 -16.38 -5.22 11.66
CA SER A 31 -15.02 -5.23 12.25
C SER A 31 -13.93 -5.62 11.24
N ASP A 32 -14.27 -6.54 10.34
CA ASP A 32 -13.38 -7.04 9.27
C ASP A 32 -13.60 -6.26 7.96
N GLY A 33 -14.13 -5.03 8.04
CA GLY A 33 -14.77 -4.29 6.95
C GLY A 33 -14.09 -4.44 5.60
N ALA A 34 -12.89 -3.87 5.45
CA ALA A 34 -12.14 -3.92 4.19
C ALA A 34 -11.86 -5.36 3.69
N LYS A 35 -11.59 -6.33 4.57
CA LYS A 35 -11.34 -7.72 4.19
C LYS A 35 -12.62 -8.42 3.70
N SER A 36 -13.71 -8.25 4.45
CA SER A 36 -15.02 -8.81 4.11
C SER A 36 -15.59 -8.16 2.85
N PHE A 37 -15.39 -6.85 2.70
CA PHE A 37 -15.76 -6.09 1.52
C PHE A 37 -14.99 -6.56 0.28
N CYS A 38 -13.65 -6.66 0.33
CA CYS A 38 -12.84 -7.19 -0.77
C CYS A 38 -13.28 -8.60 -1.19
N ARG A 39 -13.61 -9.47 -0.23
CA ARG A 39 -14.15 -10.80 -0.53
C ARG A 39 -15.49 -10.73 -1.25
N ALA A 40 -16.42 -9.90 -0.76
CA ALA A 40 -17.75 -9.75 -1.33
C ALA A 40 -17.72 -9.26 -2.78
N ILE A 41 -16.91 -8.24 -3.08
CA ILE A 41 -16.79 -7.67 -4.43
C ILE A 41 -16.02 -8.59 -5.40
N SER A 42 -15.17 -9.48 -4.87
CA SER A 42 -14.42 -10.45 -5.69
C SER A 42 -15.29 -11.61 -6.19
N VAL A 43 -16.38 -11.93 -5.48
CA VAL A 43 -17.24 -13.09 -5.79
C VAL A 43 -18.58 -12.70 -6.42
N CYS A 44 -18.98 -11.43 -6.34
CA CYS A 44 -20.28 -10.95 -6.80
C CYS A 44 -20.16 -9.72 -7.70
N ARG A 45 -20.60 -9.84 -8.96
CA ARG A 45 -20.57 -8.73 -9.93
C ARG A 45 -21.40 -7.52 -9.49
N LEU A 46 -22.59 -7.75 -8.93
CA LEU A 46 -23.45 -6.66 -8.45
C LEU A 46 -22.82 -5.90 -7.27
N PHE A 47 -22.13 -6.61 -6.37
CA PHE A 47 -21.38 -5.95 -5.30
C PHE A 47 -20.15 -5.21 -5.82
N LYS A 48 -19.52 -5.72 -6.89
CA LYS A 48 -18.45 -4.99 -7.57
C LYS A 48 -18.96 -3.69 -8.20
N GLU A 49 -20.13 -3.70 -8.82
CA GLU A 49 -20.77 -2.49 -9.36
C GLU A 49 -21.10 -1.46 -8.25
N LEU A 50 -21.52 -1.94 -7.08
CA LEU A 50 -21.74 -1.12 -5.88
C LEU A 50 -20.45 -0.68 -5.18
N ALA A 51 -19.30 -1.27 -5.51
CA ALA A 51 -18.07 -1.07 -4.74
C ALA A 51 -17.51 0.35 -4.85
N ASP A 52 -17.79 1.02 -5.97
CA ASP A 52 -17.35 2.38 -6.25
C ASP A 52 -18.33 3.43 -5.72
N ASP A 53 -19.45 3.01 -5.10
CA ASP A 53 -20.41 3.93 -4.49
C ASP A 53 -19.77 4.66 -3.31
N ARG A 54 -19.87 5.99 -3.34
CA ARG A 54 -19.21 6.86 -2.37
C ARG A 54 -19.70 6.63 -0.93
N ASP A 55 -20.97 6.28 -0.74
CA ASP A 55 -21.52 6.03 0.60
C ASP A 55 -20.96 4.76 1.21
N ILE A 56 -20.66 3.76 0.37
CA ILE A 56 -20.04 2.50 0.78
C ILE A 56 -18.57 2.74 1.08
N LEU A 57 -17.84 3.40 0.18
CA LEU A 57 -16.42 3.68 0.34
C LEU A 57 -16.11 4.51 1.60
N LYS A 58 -16.99 5.43 1.98
CA LYS A 58 -16.87 6.25 3.20
C LYS A 58 -16.91 5.46 4.50
N VAL A 59 -17.54 4.29 4.51
CA VAL A 59 -17.80 3.54 5.74
C VAL A 59 -16.97 2.27 5.89
N VAL A 60 -16.13 1.95 4.90
CA VAL A 60 -15.19 0.84 4.97
C VAL A 60 -14.26 1.02 6.17
N THR A 61 -14.24 0.06 7.09
CA THR A 61 -13.33 0.07 8.23
C THR A 61 -12.04 -0.68 7.91
N PHE A 62 -10.92 -0.16 8.43
CA PHE A 62 -9.58 -0.74 8.25
C PHE A 62 -8.93 -1.10 9.60
N ASP A 63 -9.70 -1.12 10.69
CA ASP A 63 -9.18 -1.19 12.05
C ASP A 63 -8.37 -2.47 12.31
N ASP A 64 -8.88 -3.64 11.89
CA ASP A 64 -8.23 -4.96 12.05
C ASP A 64 -7.15 -5.27 10.98
N ILE A 65 -6.88 -4.31 10.11
CA ILE A 65 -5.87 -4.49 9.07
C ILE A 65 -4.49 -4.11 9.59
N LYS A 66 -3.60 -5.10 9.61
CA LYS A 66 -2.15 -4.94 9.81
C LYS A 66 -1.47 -4.76 8.46
N LEU A 67 -1.06 -3.53 8.16
CA LEU A 67 -0.47 -3.13 6.88
C LEU A 67 0.79 -3.92 6.49
N SER A 68 1.60 -4.38 7.46
CA SER A 68 2.78 -5.20 7.21
C SER A 68 2.50 -6.56 6.54
N PHE A 69 1.24 -7.01 6.54
CA PHE A 69 0.81 -8.28 5.94
C PHE A 69 -0.07 -8.08 4.69
N ILE A 70 -0.32 -6.84 4.28
CA ILE A 70 -1.13 -6.57 3.09
C ILE A 70 -0.23 -6.56 1.85
N HIS A 71 -0.75 -7.18 0.79
CA HIS A 71 -0.15 -7.13 -0.53
C HIS A 71 -0.14 -5.71 -1.12
N GLU A 72 0.88 -5.40 -1.91
CA GLU A 72 1.14 -4.06 -2.42
C GLU A 72 0.04 -3.45 -3.30
N SER A 73 -0.76 -4.31 -3.92
CA SER A 73 -1.92 -3.90 -4.71
C SER A 73 -2.96 -3.11 -3.92
N PHE A 74 -2.97 -3.21 -2.59
CA PHE A 74 -3.98 -2.58 -1.74
C PHE A 74 -3.76 -1.07 -1.54
N TRP A 75 -2.53 -0.61 -1.75
CA TRP A 75 -2.11 0.80 -1.63
C TRP A 75 -1.73 1.44 -2.96
N LEU A 76 -1.92 0.74 -4.09
CA LEU A 76 -1.86 1.38 -5.39
C LEU A 76 -2.91 2.50 -5.47
N PRO A 77 -2.74 3.51 -6.33
CA PRO A 77 -3.74 4.57 -6.51
C PRO A 77 -5.15 4.04 -6.83
N THR A 78 -5.22 2.86 -7.45
CA THR A 78 -6.46 2.14 -7.78
C THR A 78 -6.88 1.10 -6.74
N GLY A 79 -6.10 0.94 -5.67
CA GLY A 79 -6.35 0.02 -4.58
C GLY A 79 -7.35 0.58 -3.57
N LEU A 80 -8.06 -0.34 -2.89
CA LEU A 80 -9.18 0.00 -2.00
C LEU A 80 -8.84 1.08 -0.97
N LEU A 81 -7.64 1.05 -0.38
CA LEU A 81 -7.25 2.02 0.63
C LEU A 81 -7.21 3.45 0.06
N CYS A 82 -6.59 3.64 -1.10
CA CYS A 82 -6.52 4.94 -1.78
C CYS A 82 -7.89 5.39 -2.29
N THR A 83 -8.71 4.46 -2.80
CA THR A 83 -10.08 4.77 -3.24
C THR A 83 -10.95 5.25 -2.07
N CYS A 84 -10.85 4.61 -0.91
CA CYS A 84 -11.56 5.03 0.31
C CYS A 84 -11.08 6.40 0.81
N VAL A 85 -9.78 6.69 0.74
CA VAL A 85 -9.25 8.03 1.07
C VAL A 85 -9.85 9.10 0.15
N GLY A 86 -9.89 8.84 -1.16
CA GLY A 86 -10.55 9.73 -2.12
C GLY A 86 -12.05 9.95 -1.83
N ALA A 87 -12.70 9.00 -1.18
CA ALA A 87 -14.08 9.11 -0.73
C ALA A 87 -14.26 9.87 0.60
N ALA A 88 -13.18 10.37 1.22
CA ALA A 88 -13.13 10.98 2.55
C ALA A 88 -13.45 9.99 3.70
N ASN A 89 -12.91 8.77 3.60
CA ASN A 89 -12.94 7.79 4.67
C ASN A 89 -11.85 8.07 5.72
N TRP A 90 -12.27 8.30 6.97
CA TRP A 90 -11.36 8.60 8.08
C TRP A 90 -10.52 7.40 8.52
N SER A 91 -11.10 6.19 8.60
CA SER A 91 -10.37 4.97 8.96
C SER A 91 -9.25 4.68 7.95
N ALA A 92 -9.49 4.92 6.67
CA ALA A 92 -8.47 4.82 5.62
C ALA A 92 -7.38 5.89 5.74
N THR A 93 -7.78 7.14 6.04
CA THR A 93 -6.84 8.27 6.23
C THR A 93 -5.91 8.05 7.41
N ASP A 94 -6.45 7.62 8.56
CA ASP A 94 -5.66 7.32 9.76
C ASP A 94 -4.64 6.21 9.46
N LYS A 95 -5.07 5.14 8.79
CA LYS A 95 -4.20 4.03 8.42
C LYS A 95 -3.07 4.42 7.46
N ILE A 96 -3.33 5.33 6.51
CA ILE A 96 -2.26 5.87 5.65
C ILE A 96 -1.28 6.70 6.49
N THR A 97 -1.78 7.51 7.42
CA THR A 97 -0.95 8.39 8.25
C THR A 97 -0.02 7.57 9.15
N ASP A 98 -0.56 6.59 9.88
CA ASP A 98 0.21 5.67 10.73
C ASP A 98 1.37 5.01 9.96
N TYR A 99 1.10 4.62 8.71
CA TYR A 99 2.09 3.95 7.88
C TYR A 99 3.14 4.91 7.31
N ALA A 100 2.73 6.12 6.92
CA ALA A 100 3.66 7.16 6.49
C ALA A 100 4.66 7.48 7.60
N GLU A 101 4.20 7.55 8.86
CA GLU A 101 5.06 7.74 10.02
C GLU A 101 6.01 6.57 10.25
N MET A 102 5.49 5.32 10.18
CA MET A 102 6.30 4.11 10.32
C MET A 102 7.41 4.03 9.25
N LEU A 103 7.06 4.26 7.98
CA LEU A 103 8.02 4.27 6.86
C LEU A 103 9.07 5.37 7.02
N ASN A 104 8.66 6.56 7.46
CA ASN A 104 9.60 7.66 7.72
C ASN A 104 10.57 7.31 8.86
N GLY A 105 10.09 6.62 9.90
CA GLY A 105 10.93 6.07 10.96
C GLY A 105 11.97 5.07 10.42
N ALA A 106 11.50 4.05 9.69
CA ALA A 106 12.36 3.03 9.09
C ALA A 106 13.40 3.63 8.12
N HIS A 107 13.01 4.64 7.33
CA HIS A 107 13.92 5.36 6.44
C HIS A 107 15.04 6.08 7.21
N LYS A 108 14.71 6.76 8.31
CA LYS A 108 15.70 7.43 9.16
C LYS A 108 16.68 6.45 9.80
N ASP A 109 16.18 5.31 10.26
CA ASP A 109 17.02 4.26 10.86
C ASP A 109 17.97 3.65 9.81
N LEU A 110 17.45 3.29 8.63
CA LEU A 110 18.28 2.78 7.54
C LEU A 110 19.38 3.77 7.14
N LYS A 111 19.05 5.05 7.03
CA LYS A 111 20.03 6.11 6.72
C LYS A 111 21.13 6.20 7.79
N ARG A 112 20.75 6.07 9.07
CA ARG A 112 21.71 6.07 10.19
C ARG A 112 22.63 4.85 10.12
N ASP A 113 22.09 3.67 9.85
CA ASP A 113 22.86 2.43 9.79
C ASP A 113 23.81 2.40 8.58
N MET A 114 23.38 2.92 7.43
CA MET A 114 24.25 3.11 6.27
C MET A 114 25.43 4.05 6.59
N LEU A 115 25.18 5.15 7.29
CA LEU A 115 26.25 6.07 7.70
C LEU A 115 27.25 5.39 8.64
N ARG A 116 26.75 4.64 9.64
CA ARG A 116 27.60 3.87 10.56
C ARG A 116 28.44 2.85 9.82
N ALA A 117 27.85 2.09 8.90
CA ALA A 117 28.55 1.10 8.09
C ALA A 117 29.67 1.76 7.25
N ARG A 118 29.40 2.92 6.63
CA ARG A 118 30.41 3.69 5.89
C ARG A 118 31.58 4.11 6.77
N VAL A 119 31.32 4.63 7.98
CA VAL A 119 32.38 5.04 8.92
C VAL A 119 33.24 3.84 9.31
N VAL A 120 32.63 2.69 9.61
CA VAL A 120 33.37 1.46 9.93
C VAL A 120 34.24 0.99 8.77
N LEU A 121 33.73 1.05 7.54
CA LEU A 121 34.51 0.68 6.34
C LEU A 121 35.69 1.63 6.11
N ILE A 122 35.51 2.93 6.30
CA ILE A 122 36.59 3.92 6.19
C ILE A 122 37.67 3.66 7.25
N ALA A 123 37.27 3.43 8.50
CA ALA A 123 38.21 3.09 9.58
C ALA A 123 39.01 1.83 9.25
N LYS A 124 38.34 0.75 8.82
CA LYS A 124 39.02 -0.49 8.38
C LYS A 124 39.94 -0.28 7.18
N ASN A 125 39.59 0.61 6.26
CA ASN A 125 40.47 0.96 5.14
C ASN A 125 41.76 1.63 5.62
N ILE A 126 41.63 2.60 6.53
CA ILE A 126 42.77 3.26 7.17
C ILE A 126 43.63 2.23 7.91
N ASP A 127 43.03 1.35 8.70
CA ASP A 127 43.74 0.29 9.44
C ASP A 127 44.51 -0.65 8.51
N ILE A 128 43.91 -1.08 7.39
CA ILE A 128 44.56 -1.94 6.39
C ILE A 128 45.70 -1.21 5.66
N ARG A 129 45.51 0.09 5.37
CA ARG A 129 46.55 0.94 4.77
C ARG A 129 47.74 1.11 5.72
N ILE A 130 47.48 1.23 7.02
CA ILE A 130 48.51 1.29 8.08
C ILE A 130 49.18 -0.09 8.25
N ALA A 131 48.41 -1.18 8.30
CA ALA A 131 48.87 -2.57 8.51
C ALA A 131 49.40 -3.27 7.23
N ASN A 132 49.93 -2.48 6.30
CA ASN A 132 50.15 -2.72 4.88
C ASN A 132 50.51 -4.18 4.49
N THR A 133 49.51 -4.92 3.98
CA THR A 133 49.67 -6.27 3.41
C THR A 133 48.80 -6.42 2.17
N ARG A 134 49.40 -6.83 1.04
CA ARG A 134 48.78 -6.89 -0.31
C ARG A 134 47.47 -7.70 -0.35
N ALA A 135 47.39 -8.78 0.43
CA ALA A 135 46.19 -9.60 0.55
C ALA A 135 45.01 -8.87 1.22
N ARG A 136 45.28 -8.05 2.24
CA ARG A 136 44.24 -7.28 2.95
C ARG A 136 43.71 -6.13 2.09
N LYS A 137 44.58 -5.47 1.32
CA LYS A 137 44.16 -4.46 0.34
C LYS A 137 43.20 -5.04 -0.70
N LYS A 138 43.53 -6.21 -1.25
CA LYS A 138 42.67 -6.90 -2.23
C LYS A 138 41.32 -7.36 -1.66
N ALA A 139 41.30 -7.83 -0.40
CA ALA A 139 40.06 -8.20 0.28
C ALA A 139 39.16 -6.99 0.56
N LEU A 140 39.77 -5.85 0.89
CA LEU A 140 39.06 -4.59 1.09
C LEU A 140 38.50 -4.03 -0.21
N ASP A 141 39.27 -4.04 -1.30
CA ASP A 141 38.81 -3.58 -2.62
C ASP A 141 37.58 -4.40 -3.07
N ALA A 142 37.58 -5.72 -2.83
CA ALA A 142 36.44 -6.58 -3.12
C ALA A 142 35.20 -6.27 -2.24
N ALA A 143 35.41 -5.92 -0.96
CA ALA A 143 34.31 -5.52 -0.08
C ALA A 143 33.72 -4.15 -0.48
N ILE A 144 34.57 -3.21 -0.91
CA ILE A 144 34.14 -1.91 -1.43
C ILE A 144 33.31 -2.10 -2.70
N ASP A 145 33.76 -2.93 -3.65
CA ASP A 145 33.03 -3.22 -4.89
C ASP A 145 31.66 -3.86 -4.62
N GLY A 146 31.59 -4.78 -3.64
CA GLY A 146 30.33 -5.35 -3.17
C GLY A 146 29.38 -4.30 -2.57
N CYS A 147 29.89 -3.40 -1.73
CA CYS A 147 29.11 -2.31 -1.17
C CYS A 147 28.65 -1.29 -2.23
N MET A 148 29.46 -1.00 -3.25
CA MET A 148 29.06 -0.10 -4.34
C MET A 148 27.90 -0.69 -5.12
N LYS A 149 27.94 -1.98 -5.47
CA LYS A 149 26.81 -2.67 -6.13
C LYS A 149 25.51 -2.59 -5.31
N VAL A 150 25.60 -2.77 -4.00
CA VAL A 150 24.42 -2.61 -3.12
C VAL A 150 23.94 -1.16 -3.10
N CYS A 151 24.84 -0.17 -3.09
CA CYS A 151 24.46 1.24 -3.19
C CYS A 151 23.80 1.57 -4.52
N GLU A 152 24.31 1.05 -5.65
CA GLU A 152 23.71 1.25 -6.97
C GLU A 152 22.29 0.68 -7.06
N VAL A 153 22.07 -0.51 -6.50
CA VAL A 153 20.72 -1.11 -6.41
C VAL A 153 19.80 -0.25 -5.55
N ALA A 154 20.31 0.26 -4.42
CA ALA A 154 19.54 1.14 -3.54
C ALA A 154 19.21 2.48 -4.22
N ASP A 155 20.16 3.09 -4.93
CA ASP A 155 19.96 4.33 -5.68
C ASP A 155 18.92 4.14 -6.81
N ALA A 156 18.95 3.01 -7.50
CA ALA A 156 17.94 2.67 -8.50
C ALA A 156 16.54 2.52 -7.87
N GLN A 157 16.43 1.94 -6.67
CA GLN A 157 15.17 1.86 -5.95
C GLN A 157 14.68 3.23 -5.48
N ILE A 158 15.60 4.08 -4.98
CA ILE A 158 15.29 5.46 -4.58
C ILE A 158 14.77 6.27 -5.76
N GLN A 159 15.42 6.21 -6.93
CA GLN A 159 14.93 6.87 -8.15
C GLN A 159 13.52 6.41 -8.53
N LYS A 160 13.25 5.11 -8.40
CA LYS A 160 11.92 4.56 -8.67
C LYS A 160 10.86 5.12 -7.72
N LEU A 161 11.21 5.25 -6.42
CA LEU A 161 10.34 5.85 -5.42
C LEU A 161 10.13 7.35 -5.66
N GLU A 162 11.17 8.09 -6.05
CA GLU A 162 11.05 9.52 -6.40
C GLU A 162 10.12 9.75 -7.59
N GLN A 163 10.25 8.93 -8.65
CA GLN A 163 9.34 8.97 -9.79
C GLN A 163 7.89 8.68 -9.38
N PHE A 164 7.68 7.72 -8.49
CA PHE A 164 6.36 7.40 -7.96
C PHE A 164 5.78 8.58 -7.15
N LEU A 165 6.61 9.24 -6.35
CA LEU A 165 6.21 10.39 -5.53
C LEU A 165 5.85 11.61 -6.41
N LEU A 166 6.59 11.82 -7.50
CA LEU A 166 6.25 12.81 -8.54
C LEU A 166 4.90 12.52 -9.19
N MET A 167 4.63 11.26 -9.55
CA MET A 167 3.36 10.85 -10.13
C MET A 167 2.20 11.11 -9.16
N LEU A 168 2.34 10.76 -7.88
CA LEU A 168 1.32 11.00 -6.85
C LEU A 168 1.02 12.50 -6.66
N LYS A 169 2.06 13.36 -6.62
CA LYS A 169 1.88 14.82 -6.55
C LYS A 169 1.16 15.38 -7.76
N ALA A 170 1.47 14.88 -8.97
CA ALA A 170 0.79 15.27 -10.19
C ALA A 170 -0.70 14.88 -10.15
N ALA A 171 -1.00 13.65 -9.72
CA ALA A 171 -2.38 13.18 -9.56
C ALA A 171 -3.17 14.02 -8.53
N GLN A 172 -2.55 14.33 -7.39
CA GLN A 172 -3.15 15.20 -6.36
C GLN A 172 -3.46 16.61 -6.90
N LYS A 173 -2.55 17.18 -7.71
CA LYS A 173 -2.76 18.50 -8.32
C LYS A 173 -3.92 18.48 -9.32
N THR A 174 -4.02 17.45 -10.15
CA THR A 174 -5.13 17.30 -11.10
C THR A 174 -6.47 17.14 -10.36
N LEU A 175 -6.50 16.37 -9.26
CA LEU A 175 -7.70 16.21 -8.43
C LEU A 175 -8.14 17.55 -7.82
N ASN A 176 -7.20 18.32 -7.27
CA ASN A 176 -7.50 19.65 -6.72
C ASN A 176 -8.00 20.63 -7.80
N ALA A 177 -7.46 20.57 -9.02
CA ALA A 177 -7.91 21.39 -10.14
C ALA A 177 -9.33 21.02 -10.60
N GLN A 178 -9.71 19.74 -10.55
CA GLN A 178 -11.06 19.29 -10.87
C GLN A 178 -12.10 19.65 -9.79
N LEU A 179 -11.66 19.77 -8.53
CA LEU A 179 -12.51 20.25 -7.45
C LEU A 179 -12.81 21.74 -7.57
N LEU A 180 -11.82 22.56 -7.96
CA LEU A 180 -11.97 24.00 -8.21
C LEU A 180 -12.82 24.36 -9.45
N HIS A 181 -13.04 23.41 -10.37
CA HIS A 181 -13.85 23.63 -11.58
C HIS A 181 -15.32 23.21 -11.44
N ASN A 182 -15.68 22.58 -10.31
CA ASN A 182 -17.03 22.13 -9.97
C ASN A 182 -17.67 22.97 -8.84
N GLU A 183 -17.06 24.10 -8.47
CA GLU A 183 -17.67 25.21 -7.73
C GLU A 183 -18.00 26.35 -8.70
#